data_AF-A0A9N9W0Q9-F1
#
_entry.id   AF-A0A9N9W0Q9-F1
#
_cell.length_a   1.000
_cell.length_b   1.000
_cell.length_c   1.000
_cell.angle_alpha   90.00
_cell.angle_beta   90.00
_cell.angle_gamma   90.00
#
_symmetry.space_group_name_H-M   'P 1'
#
loop_
_entity.id
_entity.type
_entity.pdbx_description
1 polymer ?
#
loop_
_entity_poly.entity_id
_entity_poly.type
_entity_poly.pdbx_seq_one_letter_code
_entity_poly.pdbx_strand_id
1 'polypeptide(L)'
;MASTSAISRVPAEVIAHILSHVETIEDLTVAIRSHRVFLNAFNDGPYSIISAIVKSQIPSDATPLLAALLESSRIDHGAGIEKSREILDRLASAISDPNQTTSLFVSKLSLSELAFCSRIYATAESLAHKMAAEVKPIAIQKLDFGYSTLQHLTSAEKARLVRAFLRFQLLCDLFCPPDSACPLSNDGDTFDELAWHDVDWGELPVDNRIEPDDNFWFQGFLSRGLGFLSDIARTDSYASWARLLRLGGGLVRDSERNPSHQFYYRFPDHRLVEAIGLPDLDTPLQDWTAGQLRSLSQRGDGSRDSTASSSYSLWFGANAGRSIFGESSHVQEMDDDTNLWELGYNVWDWEFQDSAPSTSVIRKACHEARSMPPPFKPDMQFDDEVMLRSQRQRSDIYLAGGCGYWPMDGAIDFGGIQGLSPDKIADLLYKWGIDMDV
;
A
#
# COMPACT_ATOMS: atom_id res chain seq x y z
N MET A 1 25.55 -50.73 -19.48
CA MET A 1 24.29 -50.80 -18.72
C MET A 1 24.00 -49.41 -18.18
N ALA A 2 22.96 -48.73 -18.66
CA ALA A 2 22.59 -47.43 -18.12
C ALA A 2 22.09 -47.62 -16.69
N SER A 3 22.76 -46.97 -15.73
CA SER A 3 22.37 -46.98 -14.32
C SER A 3 20.95 -46.41 -14.21
N THR A 4 19.99 -47.24 -13.82
CA THR A 4 18.64 -46.76 -13.47
C THR A 4 18.76 -45.86 -12.26
N SER A 5 18.37 -44.59 -12.40
CA SER A 5 18.40 -43.60 -11.33
C SER A 5 17.75 -44.16 -10.05
N ALA A 6 18.39 -43.98 -8.89
CA ALA A 6 17.88 -44.48 -7.63
C ALA A 6 16.44 -43.99 -7.33
N ILE A 7 16.09 -42.79 -7.82
CA ILE A 7 14.77 -42.18 -7.65
C ILE A 7 13.65 -43.01 -8.31
N SER A 8 13.93 -43.77 -9.38
CA SER A 8 12.90 -44.56 -10.07
C SER A 8 12.53 -45.85 -9.36
N ARG A 9 13.20 -46.18 -8.25
CA ARG A 9 12.89 -47.35 -7.41
C ARG A 9 12.08 -46.98 -6.16
N VAL A 10 11.87 -45.69 -5.92
CA VAL A 10 11.13 -45.18 -4.78
C VAL A 10 9.61 -45.29 -5.09
N PRO A 11 8.77 -45.79 -4.16
CA PRO A 11 7.32 -45.83 -4.34
C PRO A 11 6.73 -44.43 -4.60
N ALA A 12 5.69 -44.34 -5.43
CA ALA A 12 5.10 -43.07 -5.84
C ALA A 12 4.57 -42.25 -4.64
N GLU A 13 4.09 -42.92 -3.60
CA GLU A 13 3.58 -42.31 -2.37
C GLU A 13 4.68 -41.61 -1.57
N VAL A 14 5.88 -42.21 -1.53
CA VAL A 14 7.05 -41.59 -0.89
C VAL A 14 7.49 -40.38 -1.69
N ILE A 15 7.42 -40.44 -3.02
CA ILE A 15 7.75 -39.32 -3.89
C ILE A 15 6.73 -38.19 -3.74
N ALA A 16 5.43 -38.50 -3.68
CA ALA A 16 4.37 -37.53 -3.40
C ALA A 16 4.58 -36.86 -2.03
N HIS A 17 4.97 -37.63 -1.01
CA HIS A 17 5.33 -37.07 0.30
C HIS A 17 6.56 -36.17 0.24
N ILE A 18 7.59 -36.51 -0.55
CA ILE A 18 8.73 -35.62 -0.76
C ILE A 18 8.29 -34.32 -1.45
N LEU A 19 7.46 -34.43 -2.50
CA LEU A 19 6.92 -33.28 -3.22
C LEU A 19 6.04 -32.40 -2.33
N SER A 20 5.41 -32.94 -1.29
CA SER A 20 4.59 -32.14 -0.36
C SER A 20 5.39 -31.29 0.63
N HIS A 21 6.73 -31.40 0.65
CA HIS A 21 7.64 -30.64 1.51
C HIS A 21 8.45 -29.58 0.76
N VAL A 22 8.19 -29.38 -0.54
CA VAL A 22 8.79 -28.26 -1.27
C VAL A 22 8.24 -26.93 -0.74
N GLU A 23 9.05 -25.88 -0.79
CA GLU A 23 8.74 -24.60 -0.14
C GLU A 23 7.60 -23.85 -0.85
N THR A 24 7.55 -23.90 -2.18
CA THR A 24 6.59 -23.14 -3.00
C THR A 24 5.97 -23.98 -4.14
N ILE A 25 4.85 -23.50 -4.70
CA ILE A 25 4.21 -24.11 -5.88
C ILE A 25 5.10 -23.95 -7.13
N GLU A 26 5.88 -22.88 -7.18
CA GLU A 26 6.88 -22.61 -8.22
C GLU A 26 7.97 -23.70 -8.18
N ASP A 27 8.51 -24.01 -7.00
CA ASP A 27 9.50 -25.08 -6.82
C ASP A 27 8.93 -26.46 -7.15
N LEU A 28 7.66 -26.70 -6.78
CA LEU A 28 6.94 -27.90 -7.19
C LEU A 28 6.92 -28.05 -8.71
N THR A 29 6.66 -26.96 -9.43
CA THR A 29 6.62 -26.95 -10.90
C THR A 29 7.98 -27.30 -11.49
N VAL A 30 9.07 -26.78 -10.93
CA VAL A 30 10.45 -27.13 -11.33
C VAL A 30 10.73 -28.61 -11.05
N ALA A 31 10.36 -29.11 -9.87
CA ALA A 31 10.55 -30.51 -9.48
C ALA A 31 9.80 -31.47 -10.42
N ILE A 32 8.52 -31.19 -10.72
CA ILE A 32 7.69 -31.99 -11.64
C ILE A 32 8.30 -32.05 -13.05
N ARG A 33 8.84 -30.92 -13.54
CA ARG A 33 9.46 -30.82 -14.87
C ARG A 33 10.81 -31.52 -14.94
N SER A 34 11.49 -31.73 -13.81
CA SER A 34 12.82 -32.33 -13.79
C SER A 34 12.84 -33.82 -14.15
N HIS A 35 11.77 -34.57 -13.86
CA HIS A 35 11.71 -36.01 -14.15
C HIS A 35 10.28 -36.57 -14.17
N ARG A 36 9.98 -37.50 -15.10
CA ARG A 36 8.65 -38.11 -15.25
C ARG A 36 8.10 -38.78 -13.99
N VAL A 37 8.97 -39.27 -13.11
CA VAL A 37 8.54 -39.94 -11.88
C VAL A 37 7.90 -38.95 -10.92
N PHE A 38 8.41 -37.70 -10.85
CA PHE A 38 7.78 -36.64 -10.07
C PHE A 38 6.43 -36.23 -10.67
N LEU A 39 6.35 -36.11 -12.00
CA LEU A 39 5.08 -35.84 -12.68
C LEU A 39 4.03 -36.93 -12.42
N ASN A 40 4.41 -38.21 -12.49
CA ASN A 40 3.50 -39.31 -12.22
C ASN A 40 3.01 -39.29 -10.76
N ALA A 41 3.93 -39.15 -9.81
CA ALA A 41 3.58 -39.07 -8.39
C ALA A 41 2.68 -37.85 -8.07
N PHE A 42 2.91 -36.73 -8.75
CA PHE A 42 2.05 -35.55 -8.64
C PHE A 42 0.64 -35.81 -9.19
N ASN A 43 0.54 -36.44 -10.37
CA ASN A 43 -0.75 -36.73 -11.01
C ASN A 43 -1.63 -37.67 -10.18
N ASP A 44 -1.04 -38.52 -9.35
CA ASP A 44 -1.78 -39.43 -8.45
C ASP A 44 -2.46 -38.70 -7.28
N GLY A 45 -2.00 -37.48 -6.93
CA GLY A 45 -2.52 -36.74 -5.78
C GLY A 45 -2.18 -35.25 -5.78
N PRO A 46 -2.58 -34.46 -6.80
CA PRO A 46 -2.15 -33.06 -6.91
C PRO A 46 -2.69 -32.20 -5.76
N TYR A 47 -3.91 -32.50 -5.31
CA TYR A 47 -4.56 -31.76 -4.23
C TYR A 47 -3.85 -31.92 -2.89
N SER A 48 -3.51 -33.14 -2.49
CA SER A 48 -2.86 -33.39 -1.20
C SER A 48 -1.47 -32.74 -1.15
N ILE A 49 -0.73 -32.79 -2.26
CA ILE A 49 0.59 -32.17 -2.39
C ILE A 49 0.47 -30.64 -2.31
N ILE A 50 -0.36 -30.01 -3.15
CA ILE A 50 -0.50 -28.54 -3.17
C ILE A 50 -1.09 -28.01 -1.86
N SER A 51 -2.09 -28.69 -1.29
CA SER A 51 -2.67 -28.32 0.00
C SER A 51 -1.64 -28.37 1.13
N ALA A 52 -0.74 -29.37 1.13
CA ALA A 52 0.33 -29.47 2.12
C ALA A 52 1.34 -28.32 1.99
N ILE A 53 1.77 -27.99 0.77
CA ILE A 53 2.68 -26.87 0.50
C ILE A 53 2.06 -25.55 0.95
N VAL A 54 0.80 -25.29 0.60
CA VAL A 54 0.10 -24.07 1.01
C VAL A 54 -0.04 -23.98 2.54
N LYS A 55 -0.31 -25.09 3.22
CA LYS A 55 -0.36 -25.13 4.70
C LYS A 55 0.99 -24.86 5.35
N SER A 56 2.09 -25.29 4.74
CA SER A 56 3.44 -25.01 5.26
C SER A 56 3.90 -23.59 4.93
N GLN A 57 3.51 -23.06 3.78
CA GLN A 57 3.90 -21.73 3.32
C GLN A 57 3.16 -20.63 4.10
N ILE A 58 1.85 -20.79 4.32
CA ILE A 58 0.99 -19.74 4.84
C ILE A 58 0.80 -19.94 6.34
N PRO A 59 1.31 -19.02 7.19
CA PRO A 59 1.11 -19.11 8.61
C PRO A 59 -0.37 -18.90 8.98
N SER A 60 -0.78 -19.49 10.11
CA SER A 60 -2.18 -19.53 10.54
C SER A 60 -2.79 -18.15 10.79
N ASP A 61 -1.98 -17.14 11.11
CA ASP A 61 -2.42 -15.77 11.35
C ASP A 61 -2.69 -14.99 10.05
N ALA A 62 -2.09 -15.37 8.93
CA ALA A 62 -2.35 -14.78 7.60
C ALA A 62 -3.56 -15.42 6.91
N THR A 63 -3.96 -16.62 7.33
CA THR A 63 -5.02 -17.39 6.66
C THR A 63 -6.38 -16.68 6.66
N PRO A 64 -6.87 -16.05 7.76
CA PRO A 64 -8.12 -15.29 7.73
C PRO A 64 -8.13 -14.17 6.68
N LEU A 65 -7.00 -13.46 6.50
CA LEU A 65 -6.88 -12.38 5.53
C LEU A 65 -6.92 -12.90 4.09
N LEU A 66 -6.23 -14.01 3.81
CA LEU A 66 -6.27 -14.64 2.49
C LEU A 66 -7.64 -15.22 2.16
N ALA A 67 -8.38 -15.70 3.15
CA ALA A 67 -9.77 -16.10 2.99
C ALA A 67 -10.65 -14.92 2.60
N ALA A 68 -10.52 -13.80 3.33
CA ALA A 68 -11.24 -12.57 3.01
C ALA A 68 -10.88 -12.04 1.61
N LEU A 69 -9.60 -12.08 1.23
CA LEU A 69 -9.11 -11.70 -0.11
C LEU A 69 -9.70 -12.57 -1.22
N LEU A 70 -9.74 -13.88 -1.00
CA LEU A 70 -10.31 -14.80 -1.96
C LEU A 70 -11.83 -14.62 -2.12
N GLU A 71 -12.52 -14.23 -1.03
CA GLU A 71 -13.93 -13.86 -1.08
C GLU A 71 -14.14 -12.51 -1.77
N SER A 72 -13.32 -11.50 -1.47
CA SER A 72 -13.40 -10.17 -2.06
C SER A 72 -13.13 -10.20 -3.57
N SER A 73 -12.18 -11.02 -4.02
CA SER A 73 -11.86 -11.19 -5.44
C SER A 73 -13.00 -11.79 -6.28
N ARG A 74 -14.10 -12.23 -5.66
CA ARG A 74 -15.30 -12.78 -6.32
C ARG A 74 -16.49 -11.84 -6.25
N ILE A 75 -16.39 -10.79 -5.44
CA ILE A 75 -17.46 -9.83 -5.34
C ILE A 75 -17.47 -9.00 -6.62
N ASP A 76 -18.62 -8.95 -7.27
CA ASP A 76 -18.87 -7.93 -8.28
C ASP A 76 -18.85 -6.56 -7.59
N HIS A 77 -18.04 -5.63 -8.07
CA HIS A 77 -17.88 -4.28 -7.49
C HIS A 77 -19.19 -3.45 -7.49
N GLY A 78 -20.28 -3.96 -8.07
CA GLY A 78 -21.65 -3.45 -7.92
C GLY A 78 -22.45 -4.00 -6.73
N ALA A 79 -21.94 -4.98 -5.99
CA ALA A 79 -22.72 -5.74 -5.01
C ALA A 79 -23.04 -4.99 -3.70
N GLY A 80 -22.52 -3.78 -3.53
CA GLY A 80 -22.87 -2.85 -2.45
C GLY A 80 -22.10 -3.07 -1.13
N ILE A 81 -22.14 -2.03 -0.29
CA ILE A 81 -21.44 -1.92 1.02
C ILE A 81 -21.75 -3.10 1.97
N GLU A 82 -22.93 -3.70 1.86
CA GLU A 82 -23.37 -4.80 2.74
C GLU A 82 -22.51 -6.05 2.57
N LYS A 83 -22.12 -6.43 1.33
CA LYS A 83 -21.23 -7.59 1.15
C LYS A 83 -19.83 -7.34 1.69
N SER A 84 -19.31 -6.12 1.52
CA SER A 84 -18.02 -5.74 2.11
C SER A 84 -18.07 -5.82 3.64
N ARG A 85 -19.17 -5.36 4.25
CA ARG A 85 -19.40 -5.50 5.70
C ARG A 85 -19.43 -6.97 6.13
N GLU A 86 -20.16 -7.83 5.41
CA GLU A 86 -20.21 -9.26 5.71
C GLU A 86 -18.83 -9.94 5.65
N ILE A 87 -17.99 -9.60 4.66
CA ILE A 87 -16.61 -10.11 4.59
C ILE A 87 -15.80 -9.65 5.80
N LEU A 88 -15.88 -8.36 6.15
CA LEU A 88 -15.14 -7.81 7.29
C LEU A 88 -15.60 -8.40 8.63
N ASP A 89 -16.90 -8.65 8.81
CA ASP A 89 -17.45 -9.30 10.00
C ASP A 89 -16.96 -10.76 10.11
N ARG A 90 -16.91 -11.49 8.99
CA ARG A 90 -16.33 -12.84 8.94
C ARG A 90 -14.84 -12.82 9.24
N LEU A 91 -14.09 -11.86 8.68
CA LEU A 91 -12.67 -11.67 8.94
C LEU A 91 -12.42 -11.39 10.42
N ALA A 92 -13.16 -10.47 11.03
CA ALA A 92 -13.02 -10.14 12.46
C ALA A 92 -13.30 -11.37 13.35
N SER A 93 -14.32 -12.15 13.00
CA SER A 93 -14.64 -13.42 13.68
C SER A 93 -13.51 -14.44 13.52
N ALA A 94 -12.95 -14.58 12.32
CA ALA A 94 -11.88 -15.54 12.00
C ALA A 94 -10.52 -15.16 12.62
N ILE A 95 -10.21 -13.87 12.74
CA ILE A 95 -9.02 -13.39 13.45
C ILE A 95 -9.06 -13.77 14.95
N SER A 96 -10.27 -13.86 15.52
CA SER A 96 -10.46 -14.25 16.92
C SER A 96 -10.19 -15.75 17.19
N ASP A 97 -10.27 -16.61 16.16
CA ASP A 97 -9.89 -18.04 16.22
C ASP A 97 -9.15 -18.50 14.94
N PRO A 98 -7.83 -18.25 14.84
CA PRO A 98 -7.06 -18.52 13.62
C PRO A 98 -6.86 -20.02 13.35
N ASN A 99 -6.75 -20.84 14.41
CA ASN A 99 -6.39 -22.25 14.29
C ASN A 99 -7.54 -23.08 13.72
N GLN A 100 -8.78 -22.83 14.17
CA GLN A 100 -9.95 -23.51 13.62
C GLN A 100 -10.19 -23.11 12.16
N THR A 101 -9.99 -21.81 11.86
CA THR A 101 -10.17 -21.25 10.52
C THR A 101 -9.20 -21.88 9.51
N THR A 102 -7.91 -22.00 9.86
CA THR A 102 -6.87 -22.39 8.90
C THR A 102 -7.08 -23.79 8.34
N SER A 103 -7.31 -24.80 9.19
CA SER A 103 -7.46 -26.19 8.71
C SER A 103 -8.73 -26.37 7.88
N LEU A 104 -9.84 -25.73 8.28
CA LEU A 104 -11.10 -25.83 7.57
C LEU A 104 -11.07 -25.08 6.24
N PHE A 105 -10.46 -23.90 6.21
CA PHE A 105 -10.32 -23.07 5.02
C PHE A 105 -9.58 -23.82 3.92
N VAL A 106 -8.33 -24.23 4.19
CA VAL A 106 -7.48 -24.85 3.16
C VAL A 106 -8.08 -26.15 2.62
N SER A 107 -8.77 -26.94 3.45
CA SER A 107 -9.41 -28.20 3.04
C SER A 107 -10.62 -28.04 2.11
N LYS A 108 -11.19 -26.84 2.03
CA LYS A 108 -12.38 -26.55 1.21
C LYS A 108 -12.04 -25.87 -0.11
N LEU A 109 -10.82 -25.36 -0.25
CA LEU A 109 -10.37 -24.72 -1.46
C LEU A 109 -10.12 -25.72 -2.57
N SER A 110 -10.40 -25.32 -3.80
CA SER A 110 -9.96 -25.93 -5.05
C SER A 110 -8.48 -25.61 -5.33
N LEU A 111 -7.90 -26.31 -6.31
CA LEU A 111 -6.48 -26.11 -6.70
C LEU A 111 -6.18 -24.69 -7.18
N SER A 112 -7.10 -24.05 -7.93
CA SER A 112 -6.92 -22.68 -8.42
C SER A 112 -6.95 -21.66 -7.28
N GLU A 113 -7.81 -21.88 -6.29
CA GLU A 113 -7.92 -21.03 -5.10
C GLU A 113 -6.70 -21.19 -4.18
N LEU A 114 -6.16 -22.41 -4.04
CA LEU A 114 -4.90 -22.66 -3.34
C LEU A 114 -3.73 -21.94 -4.02
N ALA A 115 -3.65 -22.03 -5.35
CA ALA A 115 -2.63 -21.33 -6.13
C ALA A 115 -2.78 -19.80 -6.02
N PHE A 116 -4.01 -19.27 -5.99
CA PHE A 116 -4.26 -17.86 -5.74
C PHE A 116 -3.70 -17.42 -4.38
N CYS A 117 -4.04 -18.13 -3.30
CA CYS A 117 -3.58 -17.80 -1.96
C CYS A 117 -2.05 -17.85 -1.84
N SER A 118 -1.43 -18.90 -2.42
CA SER A 118 0.04 -19.07 -2.46
C SER A 118 0.72 -17.87 -3.13
N ARG A 119 0.24 -17.46 -4.32
CA ARG A 119 0.82 -16.33 -5.05
C ARG A 119 0.66 -15.01 -4.31
N ILE A 120 -0.54 -14.70 -3.83
CA ILE A 120 -0.81 -13.45 -3.11
C ILE A 120 0.07 -13.36 -1.84
N TYR A 121 0.20 -14.48 -1.11
CA TYR A 121 1.08 -14.53 0.06
C TYR A 121 2.56 -14.34 -0.32
N ALA A 122 3.05 -15.03 -1.34
CA ALA A 122 4.42 -14.88 -1.83
C ALA A 122 4.72 -13.45 -2.30
N THR A 123 3.78 -12.78 -2.96
CA THR A 123 3.90 -11.37 -3.35
C THR A 123 4.00 -10.46 -2.13
N ALA A 124 3.10 -10.62 -1.16
CA ALA A 124 3.13 -9.83 0.08
C ALA A 124 4.43 -10.06 0.86
N GLU A 125 4.95 -11.29 0.89
CA GLU A 125 6.24 -11.62 1.48
C GLU A 125 7.41 -10.96 0.74
N SER A 126 7.41 -10.98 -0.59
CA SER A 126 8.43 -10.34 -1.42
C SER A 126 8.47 -8.82 -1.17
N LEU A 127 7.30 -8.18 -1.11
CA LEU A 127 7.18 -6.75 -0.79
C LEU A 127 7.67 -6.43 0.62
N ALA A 128 7.32 -7.26 1.61
CA ALA A 128 7.84 -7.14 2.96
C ALA A 128 9.37 -7.17 2.98
N HIS A 129 10.01 -8.08 2.25
CA HIS A 129 11.46 -8.15 2.18
C HIS A 129 12.09 -6.95 1.47
N LYS A 130 11.49 -6.44 0.38
CA LYS A 130 11.98 -5.25 -0.32
C LYS A 130 11.90 -4.01 0.56
N MET A 131 10.73 -3.75 1.15
CA MET A 131 10.52 -2.65 2.10
C MET A 131 11.48 -2.76 3.30
N ALA A 132 11.75 -3.99 3.76
CA ALA A 132 12.74 -4.25 4.80
C ALA A 132 14.16 -3.89 4.39
N ALA A 133 14.59 -4.32 3.20
CA ALA A 133 15.92 -4.05 2.69
C ALA A 133 16.20 -2.55 2.52
N GLU A 134 15.18 -1.77 2.17
CA GLU A 134 15.30 -0.32 1.94
C GLU A 134 15.26 0.48 3.24
N VAL A 135 14.27 0.23 4.12
CA VAL A 135 14.07 1.08 5.31
C VAL A 135 14.95 0.69 6.48
N LYS A 136 15.26 -0.61 6.67
CA LYS A 136 16.05 -1.06 7.84
C LYS A 136 17.42 -0.38 7.94
N PRO A 137 18.22 -0.29 6.87
CA PRO A 137 19.52 0.39 6.95
C PRO A 137 19.39 1.85 7.41
N ILE A 138 18.34 2.53 6.97
CA ILE A 138 18.08 3.92 7.33
C ILE A 138 17.65 4.02 8.80
N ALA A 139 16.70 3.19 9.22
CA ALA A 139 16.27 3.11 10.62
C ALA A 139 17.47 2.83 11.55
N ILE A 140 18.32 1.85 11.21
CA ILE A 140 19.51 1.47 11.97
C ILE A 140 20.51 2.62 12.04
N GLN A 141 20.85 3.24 10.90
CA GLN A 141 21.83 4.32 10.84
C GLN A 141 21.37 5.56 11.64
N LYS A 142 20.06 5.84 11.63
CA LYS A 142 19.54 7.15 12.02
C LYS A 142 18.93 7.19 13.40
N LEU A 143 18.32 6.10 13.86
CA LEU A 143 17.64 6.07 15.17
C LEU A 143 18.53 5.56 16.29
N ASP A 144 19.63 4.86 15.97
CA ASP A 144 20.68 4.40 16.90
C ASP A 144 20.17 3.86 18.26
N PHE A 145 19.07 3.11 18.26
CA PHE A 145 18.50 2.50 19.48
C PHE A 145 19.29 1.26 19.94
N GLY A 146 20.58 1.16 19.61
CA GLY A 146 21.39 -0.03 19.88
C GLY A 146 21.01 -1.23 19.02
N TYR A 147 20.55 -0.98 17.78
CA TYR A 147 20.19 -2.03 16.82
C TYR A 147 21.36 -3.02 16.62
N SER A 148 21.21 -4.24 17.13
CA SER A 148 22.03 -5.35 16.68
C SER A 148 21.76 -5.62 15.19
N THR A 149 22.83 -5.86 14.42
CA THR A 149 22.99 -6.05 12.96
C THR A 149 22.15 -7.17 12.32
N LEU A 150 20.88 -7.34 12.69
CA LEU A 150 20.00 -8.28 12.01
C LEU A 150 19.62 -7.70 10.65
N GLN A 151 20.40 -8.08 9.63
CA GLN A 151 20.14 -7.76 8.21
C GLN A 151 18.81 -8.34 7.72
N HIS A 152 18.19 -9.26 8.46
CA HIS A 152 16.98 -9.96 8.05
C HIS A 152 15.76 -9.55 8.88
N LEU A 153 14.58 -9.73 8.30
CA LEU A 153 13.32 -9.63 9.04
C LEU A 153 13.24 -10.76 10.06
N THR A 154 12.89 -10.42 11.29
CA THR A 154 12.39 -11.38 12.26
C THR A 154 11.07 -11.96 11.75
N SER A 155 10.72 -13.18 12.17
CA SER A 155 9.44 -13.81 11.78
C SER A 155 8.23 -12.93 12.15
N ALA A 156 8.33 -12.17 13.24
CA ALA A 156 7.26 -11.27 13.68
C ALA A 156 7.14 -9.99 12.82
N GLU A 157 8.26 -9.38 12.41
CA GLU A 157 8.25 -8.26 11.45
C GLU A 157 7.70 -8.71 10.10
N LYS A 158 8.19 -9.85 9.58
CA LYS A 158 7.68 -10.44 8.34
C LYS A 158 6.17 -10.64 8.41
N ALA A 159 5.67 -11.28 9.47
CA ALA A 159 4.23 -11.53 9.63
C ALA A 159 3.41 -10.22 9.64
N ARG A 160 3.88 -9.16 10.33
CA ARG A 160 3.21 -7.85 10.36
C ARG A 160 3.16 -7.18 9.00
N LEU A 161 4.29 -7.05 8.33
CA LEU A 161 4.38 -6.44 7.00
C LEU A 161 3.50 -7.19 6.00
N VAL A 162 3.58 -8.53 5.99
CA VAL A 162 2.71 -9.36 5.14
C VAL A 162 1.23 -9.10 5.45
N ARG A 163 0.82 -9.08 6.73
CA ARG A 163 -0.57 -8.75 7.09
C ARG A 163 -0.97 -7.35 6.65
N ALA A 164 -0.07 -6.36 6.73
CA ALA A 164 -0.33 -5.00 6.27
C ALA A 164 -0.58 -4.97 4.75
N PHE A 165 0.27 -5.60 3.95
CA PHE A 165 0.06 -5.71 2.49
C PHE A 165 -1.20 -6.49 2.13
N LEU A 166 -1.53 -7.55 2.86
CA LEU A 166 -2.78 -8.30 2.65
C LEU A 166 -4.01 -7.48 3.03
N ARG A 167 -3.97 -6.71 4.12
CA ARG A 167 -5.04 -5.78 4.52
C ARG A 167 -5.21 -4.66 3.50
N PHE A 168 -4.10 -4.13 2.97
CA PHE A 168 -4.11 -3.13 1.92
C PHE A 168 -4.75 -3.68 0.64
N GLN A 169 -4.34 -4.87 0.18
CA GLN A 169 -4.99 -5.50 -0.97
C GLN A 169 -6.47 -5.76 -0.72
N LEU A 170 -6.85 -6.19 0.49
CA LEU A 170 -8.24 -6.45 0.82
C LEU A 170 -9.06 -5.16 0.80
N LEU A 171 -8.48 -4.06 1.30
CA LEU A 171 -9.06 -2.75 1.16
C LEU A 171 -9.29 -2.49 -0.34
N CYS A 172 -8.26 -2.60 -1.18
CA CYS A 172 -8.38 -2.39 -2.61
C CYS A 172 -9.46 -3.27 -3.26
N ASP A 173 -9.52 -4.57 -2.99
CA ASP A 173 -10.54 -5.46 -3.58
C ASP A 173 -11.97 -5.07 -3.18
N LEU A 174 -12.17 -4.69 -1.92
CA LEU A 174 -13.50 -4.37 -1.40
C LEU A 174 -14.00 -3.00 -1.87
N PHE A 175 -13.08 -2.11 -2.21
CA PHE A 175 -13.33 -0.68 -2.17
C PHE A 175 -12.82 0.08 -3.39
N CYS A 176 -11.85 -0.48 -4.11
CA CYS A 176 -11.40 0.00 -5.39
C CYS A 176 -12.07 -0.80 -6.52
N PRO A 177 -12.55 -0.13 -7.59
CA PRO A 177 -13.04 -0.80 -8.79
C PRO A 177 -11.91 -1.56 -9.53
N PRO A 178 -12.24 -2.57 -10.36
CA PRO A 178 -11.26 -3.46 -10.97
C PRO A 178 -10.42 -2.78 -12.05
N ASP A 179 -10.89 -1.66 -12.59
CA ASP A 179 -10.21 -0.87 -13.62
C ASP A 179 -9.29 0.22 -13.02
N SER A 180 -9.32 0.45 -11.70
CA SER A 180 -8.28 1.20 -11.01
C SER A 180 -7.17 0.22 -10.65
N ALA A 181 -6.08 0.23 -11.41
CA ALA A 181 -4.91 -0.60 -11.16
C ALA A 181 -4.50 -0.50 -9.69
N CYS A 182 -4.49 -1.64 -9.01
CA CYS A 182 -4.00 -1.74 -7.63
C CYS A 182 -2.45 -1.78 -7.69
N PRO A 183 -1.72 -1.27 -6.70
CA PRO A 183 -0.25 -1.39 -6.67
C PRO A 183 0.27 -2.84 -6.71
N LEU A 184 -0.55 -3.84 -6.36
CA LEU A 184 -0.19 -5.26 -6.51
C LEU A 184 -0.44 -5.82 -7.92
N SER A 185 -1.10 -5.05 -8.79
CA SER A 185 -1.20 -5.30 -10.24
C SER A 185 -0.27 -4.35 -10.99
N ASN A 186 1.03 -4.66 -10.96
CA ASN A 186 2.16 -4.20 -11.80
C ASN A 186 2.33 -2.73 -12.26
N ASP A 187 1.32 -1.86 -12.31
CA ASP A 187 1.39 -0.59 -13.05
C ASP A 187 0.98 0.57 -12.13
N GLY A 188 1.95 1.11 -11.38
CA GLY A 188 1.84 2.45 -10.78
C GLY A 188 1.85 3.58 -11.83
N ASP A 189 2.06 3.23 -13.10
CA ASP A 189 2.32 4.16 -14.21
C ASP A 189 1.07 4.91 -14.70
N THR A 190 -0.15 4.43 -14.45
CA THR A 190 -1.36 4.94 -15.14
C THR A 190 -1.81 6.33 -14.68
N PHE A 191 -1.58 6.70 -13.42
CA PHE A 191 -1.95 8.02 -12.91
C PHE A 191 -0.95 9.10 -13.33
N ASP A 192 0.34 8.78 -13.26
CA ASP A 192 1.40 9.63 -13.78
C ASP A 192 1.24 9.86 -15.27
N GLU A 193 0.90 8.80 -16.02
CA GLU A 193 0.52 8.89 -17.43
C GLU A 193 -0.66 9.89 -17.62
N LEU A 194 -1.74 9.79 -16.85
CA LEU A 194 -2.87 10.73 -16.97
C LEU A 194 -2.48 12.18 -16.65
N ALA A 195 -1.75 12.43 -15.55
CA ALA A 195 -1.31 13.76 -15.13
C ALA A 195 -0.29 14.38 -16.10
N TRP A 196 0.48 13.57 -16.82
CA TRP A 196 1.49 14.00 -17.79
C TRP A 196 0.95 14.30 -19.18
N HIS A 197 -0.17 13.67 -19.54
CA HIS A 197 -0.73 13.79 -20.88
C HIS A 197 -1.98 14.68 -20.94
N ASP A 198 -2.61 15.02 -19.82
CA ASP A 198 -3.82 15.84 -19.84
C ASP A 198 -3.52 17.33 -20.08
N VAL A 199 -4.01 17.88 -21.19
CA VAL A 199 -3.90 19.30 -21.56
C VAL A 199 -4.69 20.22 -20.63
N ASP A 200 -5.79 19.76 -20.03
CA ASP A 200 -6.61 20.61 -19.14
C ASP A 200 -5.88 20.94 -17.82
N TRP A 201 -4.79 20.24 -17.53
CA TRP A 201 -3.88 20.54 -16.43
C TRP A 201 -2.82 21.59 -16.80
N GLY A 202 -2.76 22.02 -18.07
CA GLY A 202 -1.78 22.99 -18.57
C GLY A 202 -1.87 24.39 -17.97
N GLU A 203 -3.00 24.78 -17.36
CA GLU A 203 -3.12 26.04 -16.60
C GLU A 203 -2.52 25.95 -15.20
N LEU A 204 -2.42 24.73 -14.67
CA LEU A 204 -1.89 24.47 -13.33
C LEU A 204 -0.40 24.17 -13.44
N PRO A 205 0.47 24.78 -12.62
CA PRO A 205 1.82 24.26 -12.45
C PRO A 205 1.69 22.90 -11.76
N VAL A 206 1.63 21.82 -12.55
CA VAL A 206 1.75 20.47 -12.03
C VAL A 206 3.19 20.37 -11.51
N ASP A 207 3.32 20.39 -10.19
CA ASP A 207 4.61 20.16 -9.55
C ASP A 207 4.87 18.66 -9.59
N ASN A 208 5.50 18.20 -10.66
CA ASN A 208 5.78 16.79 -10.91
C ASN A 208 6.89 16.25 -9.99
N ARG A 209 7.42 17.08 -9.08
CA ARG A 209 8.30 16.64 -7.99
C ARG A 209 7.51 16.05 -6.82
N ILE A 210 6.18 16.19 -6.87
CA ILE A 210 5.26 15.55 -5.95
C ILE A 210 4.99 14.16 -6.52
N GLU A 211 5.65 13.16 -5.93
CA GLU A 211 5.49 11.72 -6.19
C GLU A 211 4.00 11.34 -6.22
N PRO A 212 3.55 10.24 -6.87
CA PRO A 212 2.19 9.72 -6.70
C PRO A 212 1.80 9.49 -5.23
N ASP A 213 2.78 9.09 -4.42
CA ASP A 213 2.66 8.89 -2.98
C ASP A 213 2.59 10.23 -2.21
N ASP A 214 3.21 11.29 -2.74
CA ASP A 214 3.04 12.68 -2.32
C ASP A 214 1.88 13.38 -3.04
N ASN A 215 1.23 12.73 -4.00
CA ASN A 215 0.12 13.29 -4.75
C ASN A 215 -1.10 13.17 -3.86
N PHE A 216 -1.17 14.13 -2.96
CA PHE A 216 -2.20 14.38 -2.00
C PHE A 216 -3.61 14.34 -2.66
N TRP A 217 -3.73 14.62 -3.96
CA TRP A 217 -5.00 14.44 -4.66
C TRP A 217 -5.44 12.98 -4.69
N PHE A 218 -4.53 12.03 -4.93
CA PHE A 218 -4.80 10.59 -4.96
C PHE A 218 -5.34 10.09 -3.61
N GLN A 219 -4.67 10.44 -2.52
CA GLN A 219 -5.11 10.12 -1.16
C GLN A 219 -6.39 10.85 -0.75
N GLY A 220 -6.56 12.11 -1.17
CA GLY A 220 -7.81 12.88 -0.99
C GLY A 220 -8.99 12.33 -1.82
N PHE A 221 -8.71 11.66 -2.94
CA PHE A 221 -9.68 10.94 -3.75
C PHE A 221 -10.01 9.58 -3.14
N LEU A 222 -9.01 8.85 -2.62
CA LEU A 222 -9.19 7.61 -1.86
C LEU A 222 -10.00 7.84 -0.57
N SER A 223 -9.78 8.96 0.12
CA SER A 223 -10.48 9.31 1.37
C SER A 223 -11.93 9.74 1.18
N ARG A 224 -12.30 10.24 -0.01
CA ARG A 224 -13.70 10.57 -0.39
C ARG A 224 -14.60 9.33 -0.46
N GLY A 225 -13.99 8.16 -0.34
CA GLY A 225 -14.67 6.90 -0.13
C GLY A 225 -15.17 6.26 -1.41
N LEU A 226 -15.77 5.09 -1.20
CA LEU A 226 -16.00 4.06 -2.22
C LEU A 226 -16.92 4.51 -3.34
N GLY A 227 -17.94 5.28 -3.01
CA GLY A 227 -18.88 5.80 -4.00
C GLY A 227 -18.18 6.70 -5.00
N PHE A 228 -17.27 7.56 -4.54
CA PHE A 228 -16.51 8.47 -5.38
C PHE A 228 -15.52 7.75 -6.29
N LEU A 229 -14.73 6.80 -5.75
CA LEU A 229 -13.80 5.98 -6.53
C LEU A 229 -14.55 5.14 -7.58
N SER A 230 -15.70 4.60 -7.18
CA SER A 230 -16.57 3.82 -8.06
C SER A 230 -17.20 4.68 -9.16
N ASP A 231 -17.58 5.91 -8.87
CA ASP A 231 -18.08 6.85 -9.88
C ASP A 231 -16.98 7.18 -10.89
N ILE A 232 -15.73 7.40 -10.44
CA ILE A 232 -14.58 7.64 -11.33
C ILE A 232 -14.34 6.45 -12.26
N ALA A 233 -14.18 5.24 -11.74
CA ALA A 233 -13.83 4.11 -12.61
C ALA A 233 -14.96 3.66 -13.54
N ARG A 234 -16.22 3.98 -13.23
CA ARG A 234 -17.37 3.66 -14.10
C ARG A 234 -17.56 4.65 -15.23
N THR A 235 -16.87 5.78 -15.18
CA THR A 235 -16.92 6.75 -16.27
C THR A 235 -15.95 6.36 -17.38
N ASP A 236 -16.49 6.28 -18.59
CA ASP A 236 -15.84 5.79 -19.82
C ASP A 236 -15.33 6.92 -20.71
N SER A 237 -15.48 8.16 -20.24
CA SER A 237 -15.17 9.35 -21.00
C SER A 237 -14.43 10.35 -20.13
N TYR A 238 -13.39 10.90 -20.72
CA TYR A 238 -12.56 11.98 -20.19
C TYR A 238 -13.40 13.12 -19.57
N ALA A 239 -14.42 13.59 -20.28
CA ALA A 239 -15.32 14.66 -19.82
C ALA A 239 -16.09 14.29 -18.53
N SER A 240 -16.37 13.01 -18.32
CA SER A 240 -17.08 12.53 -17.14
C SER A 240 -16.15 12.36 -15.94
N TRP A 241 -14.89 11.97 -16.16
CA TRP A 241 -13.83 12.01 -15.14
C TRP A 241 -13.58 13.44 -14.65
N ALA A 242 -13.40 14.40 -15.57
CA ALA A 242 -13.13 15.79 -15.22
C ALA A 242 -14.24 16.42 -14.36
N ARG A 243 -15.50 16.05 -14.62
CA ARG A 243 -16.66 16.47 -13.83
C ARG A 243 -16.69 15.85 -12.43
N LEU A 244 -16.37 14.56 -12.31
CA LEU A 244 -16.37 13.84 -11.04
C LEU A 244 -15.25 14.27 -10.11
N LEU A 245 -14.05 14.44 -10.66
CA LEU A 245 -12.88 14.97 -9.97
C LEU A 245 -13.04 16.47 -9.58
N ARG A 246 -14.12 17.12 -10.05
CA ARG A 246 -14.45 18.54 -9.86
C ARG A 246 -13.35 19.48 -10.37
N LEU A 247 -12.66 19.10 -11.45
CA LEU A 247 -11.53 19.86 -12.00
C LEU A 247 -11.92 21.29 -12.42
N GLY A 248 -13.18 21.53 -12.82
CA GLY A 248 -13.68 22.84 -13.22
C GLY A 248 -14.37 23.68 -12.12
N GLY A 249 -14.39 23.24 -10.85
CA GLY A 249 -15.32 23.74 -9.83
C GLY A 249 -14.69 24.13 -8.49
N GLY A 250 -13.57 24.86 -8.51
CA GLY A 250 -12.96 25.44 -7.32
C GLY A 250 -11.92 24.53 -6.65
N LEU A 251 -10.80 25.15 -6.29
CA LEU A 251 -9.65 24.55 -5.60
C LEU A 251 -10.11 23.64 -4.45
N VAL A 252 -9.86 22.33 -4.55
CA VAL A 252 -9.79 21.46 -3.38
C VAL A 252 -8.82 22.12 -2.41
N ARG A 253 -9.29 22.38 -1.17
CA ARG A 253 -8.48 23.02 -0.14
C ARG A 253 -7.23 22.17 0.08
N ASP A 254 -6.06 22.77 0.30
CA ASP A 254 -4.81 22.02 0.54
C ASP A 254 -4.99 20.95 1.64
N SER A 255 -5.82 21.25 2.64
CA SER A 255 -6.22 20.34 3.72
C SER A 255 -6.96 19.06 3.27
N GLU A 256 -7.58 19.05 2.10
CA GLU A 256 -8.29 17.86 1.60
C GLU A 256 -7.36 16.92 0.82
N ARG A 257 -6.14 17.38 0.53
CA ARG A 257 -5.17 16.64 -0.25
C ARG A 257 -4.34 15.73 0.66
N ASN A 258 -3.94 16.15 1.86
CA ASN A 258 -3.08 15.28 2.67
C ASN A 258 -3.90 14.10 3.29
N PRO A 259 -3.57 12.81 3.05
CA PRO A 259 -4.28 11.68 3.70
C PRO A 259 -4.28 11.76 5.20
N SER A 260 -3.20 12.28 5.75
CA SER A 260 -3.05 12.47 7.17
C SER A 260 -4.03 13.57 7.66
N HIS A 261 -4.43 14.51 6.79
CA HIS A 261 -5.51 15.47 7.08
C HIS A 261 -6.89 14.79 7.00
N GLN A 262 -7.03 13.72 6.23
CA GLN A 262 -8.26 12.93 6.14
C GLN A 262 -8.42 12.01 7.36
N PHE A 263 -7.31 11.43 7.85
CA PHE A 263 -7.24 10.85 9.20
C PHE A 263 -7.53 11.91 10.27
N TYR A 264 -7.14 13.17 10.04
CA TYR A 264 -7.45 14.26 10.94
C TYR A 264 -8.96 14.52 11.06
N TYR A 265 -9.70 14.53 9.95
CA TYR A 265 -11.17 14.63 10.00
C TYR A 265 -11.86 13.38 10.60
N ARG A 266 -11.11 12.30 10.80
CA ARG A 266 -11.55 11.11 11.54
C ARG A 266 -11.16 11.18 13.02
N PHE A 267 -10.47 12.23 13.46
CA PHE A 267 -10.22 12.40 14.88
C PHE A 267 -11.54 12.50 15.64
N PRO A 268 -11.56 12.00 16.87
CA PRO A 268 -12.73 12.04 17.71
C PRO A 268 -13.21 13.46 17.92
N ASP A 269 -14.52 13.68 17.79
CA ASP A 269 -15.12 14.97 18.11
C ASP A 269 -14.92 15.33 19.59
N HIS A 270 -15.28 16.56 19.98
CA HIS A 270 -15.19 17.03 21.37
C HIS A 270 -15.81 16.07 22.40
N ARG A 271 -16.74 15.19 21.99
CA ARG A 271 -17.38 14.23 22.90
C ARG A 271 -16.42 13.14 23.35
N LEU A 272 -15.46 12.72 22.52
CA LEU A 272 -14.46 11.76 23.01
C LEU A 272 -13.49 12.42 23.98
N VAL A 273 -13.12 13.68 23.74
CA VAL A 273 -12.22 14.44 24.62
C VAL A 273 -12.87 14.60 26.00
N GLU A 274 -14.16 14.93 26.03
CA GLU A 274 -14.98 14.90 27.26
C GLU A 274 -15.07 13.49 27.87
N ALA A 275 -15.28 12.44 27.07
CA ALA A 275 -15.40 11.07 27.56
C ALA A 275 -14.08 10.52 28.15
N ILE A 276 -12.95 10.95 27.60
CA ILE A 276 -11.61 10.65 28.12
C ILE A 276 -11.35 11.49 29.38
N GLY A 277 -11.96 12.68 29.48
CA GLY A 277 -11.83 13.60 30.61
C GLY A 277 -10.58 14.45 30.52
N LEU A 278 -10.21 14.90 29.31
CA LEU A 278 -9.10 15.83 29.11
C LEU A 278 -9.54 17.28 29.42
N PRO A 279 -8.66 18.11 30.00
CA PRO A 279 -9.01 19.49 30.32
C PRO A 279 -9.14 20.36 29.06
N ASP A 280 -8.35 20.10 28.02
CA ASP A 280 -8.44 20.76 26.71
C ASP A 280 -7.86 19.86 25.58
N LEU A 281 -8.03 20.29 24.33
CA LEU A 281 -7.49 19.63 23.14
C LEU A 281 -5.98 19.79 22.98
N ASP A 282 -5.35 20.72 23.70
CA ASP A 282 -3.93 21.06 23.55
C ASP A 282 -3.05 20.39 24.61
N THR A 283 -3.66 19.60 25.50
CA THR A 283 -2.99 18.92 26.61
C THR A 283 -1.94 17.94 26.07
N PRO A 284 -0.64 18.16 26.34
CA PRO A 284 0.42 17.28 25.87
C PRO A 284 0.23 15.84 26.36
N LEU A 285 0.55 14.86 25.52
CA LEU A 285 0.35 13.44 25.79
C LEU A 285 1.03 12.97 27.10
N GLN A 286 2.17 13.55 27.47
CA GLN A 286 2.87 13.23 28.72
C GLN A 286 2.10 13.61 29.98
N ASP A 287 1.16 14.57 29.88
CA ASP A 287 0.36 15.05 31.00
C ASP A 287 -0.93 14.21 31.18
N TRP A 288 -1.14 13.23 30.30
CA TRP A 288 -2.29 12.34 30.36
C TRP A 288 -2.11 11.29 31.45
N THR A 289 -3.18 11.04 32.19
CA THR A 289 -3.25 9.96 33.17
C THR A 289 -3.29 8.60 32.48
N ALA A 290 -2.83 7.56 33.19
CA ALA A 290 -2.93 6.19 32.70
C ALA A 290 -4.38 5.73 32.42
N GLY A 291 -5.37 6.34 33.09
CA GLY A 291 -6.79 6.10 32.82
C GLY A 291 -7.20 6.62 31.44
N GLN A 292 -6.81 7.86 31.12
CA GLN A 292 -7.08 8.51 29.84
C GLN A 292 -6.42 7.75 28.67
N LEU A 293 -5.16 7.36 28.83
CA LEU A 293 -4.43 6.56 27.85
C LEU A 293 -5.08 5.20 27.61
N ARG A 294 -5.55 4.53 28.68
CA ARG A 294 -6.28 3.26 28.57
C ARG A 294 -7.63 3.40 27.86
N SER A 295 -8.30 4.54 28.01
CA SER A 295 -9.56 4.81 27.31
C SER A 295 -9.37 4.95 25.79
N LEU A 296 -8.18 5.39 25.36
CA LEU A 296 -7.82 5.42 23.93
C LEU A 296 -7.34 4.09 23.39
N SER A 297 -6.60 3.30 24.18
CA SER A 297 -6.13 1.99 23.75
C SER A 297 -7.31 1.02 23.68
N GLN A 298 -7.98 0.94 22.53
CA GLN A 298 -8.96 -0.12 22.28
C GLN A 298 -8.22 -1.46 22.17
N ARG A 299 -8.87 -2.56 22.60
CA ARG A 299 -8.32 -3.92 22.50
C ARG A 299 -8.40 -4.39 21.04
N GLY A 300 -7.47 -3.94 20.20
CA GLY A 300 -7.39 -4.31 18.78
C GLY A 300 -6.52 -5.54 18.53
N ASP A 301 -5.22 -5.44 18.79
CA ASP A 301 -4.21 -6.40 18.30
C ASP A 301 -3.37 -7.10 19.41
N GLY A 302 -3.91 -7.23 20.64
CA GLY A 302 -3.34 -8.07 21.69
C GLY A 302 -2.29 -7.39 22.59
N SER A 303 -1.25 -8.10 23.02
CA SER A 303 -0.26 -7.59 24.00
C SER A 303 0.61 -6.45 23.47
N ARG A 304 0.66 -6.24 22.15
CA ARG A 304 1.44 -5.19 21.49
C ARG A 304 0.78 -3.81 21.50
N ASP A 305 -0.53 -3.75 21.69
CA ASP A 305 -1.27 -2.48 21.90
C ASP A 305 -1.39 -2.12 23.39
N SER A 306 -0.78 -2.93 24.26
CA SER A 306 -0.71 -2.65 25.68
C SER A 306 0.15 -1.42 25.96
N THR A 307 -0.22 -0.64 26.97
CA THR A 307 0.65 0.42 27.53
C THR A 307 1.97 -0.10 28.09
N ALA A 308 2.12 -1.43 28.24
CA ALA A 308 3.37 -2.08 28.61
C ALA A 308 4.25 -2.48 27.40
N SER A 309 3.78 -2.28 26.17
CA SER A 309 4.52 -2.68 24.99
C SER A 309 5.61 -1.68 24.63
N SER A 310 6.62 -2.17 23.93
CA SER A 310 7.67 -1.35 23.34
C SER A 310 7.09 -0.41 22.27
N SER A 311 6.11 -0.88 21.50
CA SER A 311 5.34 -0.11 20.51
C SER A 311 4.70 1.12 21.13
N TYR A 312 3.99 0.93 22.24
CA TYR A 312 3.40 2.02 23.00
C TYR A 312 4.46 2.96 23.54
N SER A 313 5.54 2.44 24.11
CA SER A 313 6.61 3.26 24.70
C SER A 313 7.28 4.15 23.64
N LEU A 314 7.45 3.64 22.41
CA LEU A 314 8.01 4.38 21.28
C LEU A 314 7.03 5.42 20.76
N TRP A 315 5.78 5.05 20.52
CA TRP A 315 4.72 5.99 20.12
C TRP A 315 4.54 7.10 21.15
N PHE A 316 4.45 6.74 22.44
CA PHE A 316 4.32 7.68 23.53
C PHE A 316 5.57 8.57 23.60
N GLY A 317 6.77 8.01 23.52
CA GLY A 317 8.01 8.80 23.51
C GLY A 317 8.09 9.80 22.37
N ALA A 318 7.69 9.40 21.16
CA ALA A 318 7.66 10.23 19.96
C ALA A 318 6.70 11.41 20.08
N ASN A 319 5.59 11.23 20.81
CA ASN A 319 4.47 12.18 20.90
C ASN A 319 4.29 12.82 22.28
N ALA A 320 5.08 12.44 23.28
CA ALA A 320 4.87 12.81 24.68
C ALA A 320 4.82 14.34 24.90
N GLY A 321 5.60 15.11 24.14
CA GLY A 321 5.62 16.57 24.25
C GLY A 321 4.53 17.29 23.45
N ARG A 322 3.65 16.56 22.77
CA ARG A 322 2.67 17.08 21.80
C ARG A 322 1.26 16.72 22.23
N SER A 323 0.29 17.54 21.84
CA SER A 323 -1.10 17.11 21.89
C SER A 323 -1.40 16.23 20.68
N ILE A 324 -2.12 15.14 20.90
CA ILE A 324 -2.63 14.32 19.78
C ILE A 324 -3.90 14.91 19.15
N PHE A 325 -4.53 15.92 19.77
CA PHE A 325 -5.79 16.51 19.31
C PHE A 325 -5.72 18.02 18.99
N GLY A 326 -4.60 18.69 19.28
CA GLY A 326 -4.50 20.16 19.16
C GLY A 326 -4.35 20.64 17.72
N GLU A 327 -5.18 21.60 17.28
CA GLU A 327 -5.18 22.13 15.90
C GLU A 327 -3.82 22.69 15.43
N SER A 328 -3.05 23.31 16.34
CA SER A 328 -1.77 23.94 16.01
C SER A 328 -0.60 22.97 15.84
N SER A 329 -0.71 21.76 16.37
CA SER A 329 0.33 20.72 16.28
C SER A 329 0.23 19.87 15.02
N HIS A 330 -0.76 20.06 14.14
CA HIS A 330 -1.01 19.09 13.05
C HIS A 330 -0.63 19.62 11.67
N VAL A 331 -1.01 20.84 11.29
CA VAL A 331 -0.81 21.31 9.90
C VAL A 331 0.66 21.49 9.51
N GLN A 332 1.53 21.86 10.46
CA GLN A 332 2.97 22.05 10.19
C GLN A 332 3.81 20.83 10.59
N GLU A 333 3.31 19.98 11.50
CA GLU A 333 4.07 18.83 12.02
C GLU A 333 3.76 17.52 11.27
N MET A 334 2.78 17.50 10.37
CA MET A 334 2.48 16.32 9.56
C MET A 334 3.54 16.07 8.49
N ASP A 335 4.09 17.12 7.89
CA ASP A 335 5.27 17.00 7.01
C ASP A 335 6.50 16.54 7.80
N ASP A 336 6.62 16.99 9.07
CA ASP A 336 7.69 16.54 9.97
C ASP A 336 7.54 15.05 10.35
N ASP A 337 6.30 14.56 10.51
CA ASP A 337 6.00 13.19 10.94
C ASP A 337 6.06 12.16 9.80
N THR A 338 6.08 12.57 8.52
CA THR A 338 6.21 11.69 7.35
C THR A 338 7.38 10.71 7.51
N ASN A 339 8.54 11.22 7.92
CA ASN A 339 9.72 10.41 8.20
C ASN A 339 9.48 9.34 9.28
N LEU A 340 8.70 9.66 10.31
CA LEU A 340 8.38 8.71 11.37
C LEU A 340 7.37 7.65 10.92
N TRP A 341 6.48 7.97 10.00
CA TRP A 341 5.56 6.99 9.41
C TRP A 341 6.28 6.02 8.50
N GLU A 342 7.19 6.50 7.68
CA GLU A 342 8.02 5.67 6.79
C GLU A 342 8.94 4.74 7.59
N LEU A 343 9.46 5.22 8.72
CA LEU A 343 10.20 4.42 9.69
C LEU A 343 9.29 3.59 10.61
N GLY A 344 7.97 3.85 10.60
CA GLY A 344 7.02 3.43 11.62
C GLY A 344 6.99 1.92 11.85
N TYR A 345 7.09 1.11 10.79
CA TYR A 345 7.12 -0.34 10.94
C TYR A 345 8.42 -0.87 11.56
N ASN A 346 9.54 -0.13 11.49
CA ASN A 346 10.78 -0.51 12.19
C ASN A 346 10.81 0.02 13.61
N VAL A 347 10.26 1.22 13.83
CA VAL A 347 10.24 1.86 15.14
C VAL A 347 9.22 1.17 16.04
N TRP A 348 7.96 1.12 15.63
CA TRP A 348 6.87 0.70 16.53
C TRP A 348 6.87 -0.79 16.83
N ASP A 349 7.72 -1.56 16.17
CA ASP A 349 7.74 -3.01 16.22
C ASP A 349 8.95 -3.58 16.97
N TRP A 350 9.83 -2.70 17.43
CA TRP A 350 11.01 -3.03 18.19
C TRP A 350 10.63 -3.60 19.55
N GLU A 351 11.20 -4.75 19.92
CA GLU A 351 11.10 -5.28 21.28
C GLU A 351 12.38 -4.92 22.03
N PHE A 352 12.27 -4.10 23.07
CA PHE A 352 13.41 -3.78 23.93
C PHE A 352 13.89 -5.07 24.62
N GLN A 353 15.12 -5.49 24.33
CA GLN A 353 15.70 -6.72 24.90
C GLN A 353 15.92 -6.61 26.42
N ASP A 354 16.23 -5.41 26.91
CA ASP A 354 16.43 -5.11 28.32
C ASP A 354 15.29 -4.23 28.87
N SER A 355 15.54 -2.92 28.95
CA SER A 355 14.60 -1.90 29.39
C SER A 355 14.37 -0.89 28.27
N ALA A 356 13.13 -0.44 28.11
CA ALA A 356 12.83 0.66 27.20
C ALA A 356 13.73 1.87 27.50
N PRO A 357 14.34 2.52 26.49
CA PRO A 357 15.00 3.80 26.64
C PRO A 357 14.05 4.79 27.29
N SER A 358 14.61 5.74 28.03
CA SER A 358 13.78 6.78 28.63
C SER A 358 13.00 7.54 27.54
N THR A 359 11.80 8.01 27.88
CA THR A 359 10.96 8.87 27.02
C THR A 359 11.76 10.02 26.38
N SER A 360 12.73 10.58 27.10
CA SER A 360 13.59 11.66 26.58
C SER A 360 14.53 11.22 25.45
N VAL A 361 15.06 9.99 25.52
CA VAL A 361 15.93 9.42 24.49
C VAL A 361 15.13 9.12 23.24
N ILE A 362 13.97 8.48 23.40
CA ILE A 362 13.04 8.20 22.29
C ILE A 362 12.63 9.51 21.61
N ARG A 363 12.21 10.51 22.39
CA ARG A 363 11.80 11.81 21.88
C ARG A 363 12.90 12.48 21.06
N LYS A 364 14.14 12.45 21.56
CA LYS A 364 15.29 13.03 20.87
C LYS A 364 15.52 12.32 19.52
N ALA A 365 15.57 10.99 19.52
CA ALA A 365 15.76 10.21 18.29
C ALA A 365 14.63 10.43 17.27
N CYS A 366 13.38 10.46 17.72
CA CYS A 366 12.25 10.77 16.85
C CYS A 366 12.30 12.19 16.31
N HIS A 367 12.72 13.18 17.11
CA HIS A 367 12.91 14.54 16.62
C HIS A 367 14.02 14.63 15.56
N GLU A 368 15.15 13.96 15.78
CA GLU A 368 16.22 13.86 14.78
C GLU A 368 15.71 13.19 13.49
N ALA A 369 14.89 12.15 13.61
CA ALA A 369 14.30 11.46 12.47
C ALA A 369 13.32 12.34 11.67
N ARG A 370 12.49 13.14 12.35
CA ARG A 370 11.58 14.12 11.70
C ARG A 370 12.32 15.14 10.85
N SER A 371 13.47 15.60 11.32
CA SER A 371 14.29 16.59 10.61
C SER A 371 15.13 15.99 9.47
N MET A 372 14.99 14.70 9.17
CA MET A 372 15.71 14.09 8.08
C MET A 372 15.07 14.43 6.73
N PRO A 373 15.85 14.40 5.64
CA PRO A 373 15.26 14.24 4.33
C PRO A 373 14.42 12.94 4.29
N PRO A 374 13.29 12.92 3.59
CA PRO A 374 12.51 11.71 3.34
C PRO A 374 13.43 10.54 2.96
N PRO A 375 13.42 9.42 3.71
CA PRO A 375 14.24 8.26 3.42
C PRO A 375 13.88 7.62 2.08
N PHE A 376 12.64 7.80 1.64
CA PHE A 376 12.22 7.53 0.28
C PHE A 376 12.33 8.80 -0.55
N LYS A 377 13.22 8.76 -1.53
CA LYS A 377 13.12 9.55 -2.75
C LYS A 377 13.16 8.52 -3.87
N PRO A 378 12.06 8.18 -4.53
CA PRO A 378 12.09 7.42 -5.76
C PRO A 378 13.11 8.10 -6.66
N ASP A 379 14.07 7.32 -7.15
CA ASP A 379 15.05 7.78 -8.14
C ASP A 379 14.36 7.88 -9.50
N MET A 380 13.28 8.67 -9.58
CA MET A 380 12.66 9.08 -10.82
C MET A 380 13.47 10.24 -11.38
N GLN A 381 14.65 9.90 -11.92
CA GLN A 381 15.44 10.81 -12.75
C GLN A 381 14.75 10.96 -14.10
N PHE A 382 13.64 11.70 -14.13
CA PHE A 382 13.17 12.23 -15.40
C PHE A 382 14.11 13.35 -15.83
N ASP A 383 14.32 13.44 -17.13
CA ASP A 383 14.98 14.60 -17.72
C ASP A 383 14.07 15.82 -17.53
N ASP A 384 14.46 16.71 -16.61
CA ASP A 384 13.79 17.98 -16.32
C ASP A 384 13.43 18.73 -17.62
N GLU A 385 14.25 18.61 -18.67
CA GLU A 385 13.99 19.27 -19.95
C GLU A 385 12.81 18.66 -20.73
N VAL A 386 12.65 17.33 -20.70
CA VAL A 386 11.53 16.63 -21.36
C VAL A 386 10.22 16.99 -20.65
N MET A 387 10.27 17.01 -19.32
CA MET A 387 9.13 17.33 -18.47
C MET A 387 8.67 18.79 -18.63
N LEU A 388 9.60 19.75 -18.53
CA LEU A 388 9.31 21.18 -18.71
C LEU A 388 8.81 21.48 -20.12
N ARG A 389 9.29 20.73 -21.13
CA ARG A 389 8.83 20.85 -22.51
C ARG A 389 7.38 20.38 -22.66
N SER A 390 7.06 19.18 -22.15
CA SER A 390 5.69 18.66 -22.16
C SER A 390 4.72 19.60 -21.45
N GLN A 391 5.09 20.11 -20.28
CA GLN A 391 4.27 21.07 -19.53
C GLN A 391 3.98 22.34 -20.35
N ARG A 392 5.01 22.96 -20.94
CA ARG A 392 4.83 24.16 -21.78
C ARG A 392 3.93 23.88 -22.99
N GLN A 393 4.10 22.74 -23.64
CA GLN A 393 3.29 22.36 -24.80
C GLN A 393 1.82 22.19 -24.41
N ARG A 394 1.54 21.49 -23.30
CA ARG A 394 0.17 21.35 -22.78
C ARG A 394 -0.45 22.69 -22.38
N SER A 395 0.29 23.56 -21.68
CA SER A 395 -0.14 24.92 -21.37
C SER A 395 -0.51 25.70 -22.64
N ASP A 396 0.30 25.59 -23.69
CA ASP A 396 0.08 26.28 -24.94
C ASP A 396 -1.16 25.75 -25.68
N ILE A 397 -1.36 24.43 -25.72
CA ILE A 397 -2.56 23.80 -26.28
C ILE A 397 -3.81 24.27 -25.52
N TYR A 398 -3.74 24.27 -24.19
CA TYR A 398 -4.84 24.72 -23.33
C TYR A 398 -5.21 26.19 -23.58
N LEU A 399 -4.21 27.08 -23.59
CA LEU A 399 -4.40 28.51 -23.85
C LEU A 399 -4.93 28.77 -25.28
N ALA A 400 -4.63 27.88 -26.22
CA ALA A 400 -5.21 27.90 -27.56
C ALA A 400 -6.66 27.38 -27.59
N GLY A 401 -7.22 26.95 -26.45
CA GLY A 401 -8.58 26.42 -26.32
C GLY A 401 -8.69 24.93 -26.67
N GLY A 402 -7.57 24.21 -26.66
CA GLY A 402 -7.54 22.77 -26.84
C GLY A 402 -7.68 22.01 -25.51
N CYS A 403 -8.13 20.77 -25.59
CA CYS A 403 -8.23 19.85 -24.45
C CYS A 403 -7.97 18.40 -24.90
N GLY A 404 -7.65 17.48 -23.98
CA GLY A 404 -7.43 16.06 -24.30
C GLY A 404 -6.00 15.56 -24.02
N TYR A 405 -5.61 14.45 -24.66
CA TYR A 405 -4.37 13.71 -24.38
C TYR A 405 -3.19 14.14 -25.27
N TRP A 406 -2.03 14.41 -24.66
CA TRP A 406 -0.78 14.85 -25.28
C TRP A 406 0.38 13.88 -24.99
N PRO A 407 0.90 13.11 -25.97
CA PRO A 407 1.93 12.10 -25.73
C PRO A 407 3.30 12.69 -25.33
N MET A 408 4.07 11.93 -24.53
CA MET A 408 5.33 12.38 -23.91
C MET A 408 6.58 11.91 -24.66
N ASP A 409 6.47 10.93 -25.57
CA ASP A 409 7.59 10.30 -26.28
C ASP A 409 8.26 11.20 -27.34
N GLY A 410 7.94 12.50 -27.34
CA GLY A 410 8.46 13.47 -28.28
C GLY A 410 7.82 13.38 -29.67
N ALA A 411 6.90 12.44 -29.88
CA ALA A 411 6.05 12.44 -31.07
C ALA A 411 5.00 13.54 -30.93
N ILE A 412 4.98 14.47 -31.88
CA ILE A 412 3.98 15.53 -31.90
C ILE A 412 2.72 14.97 -32.53
N ASP A 413 1.77 14.58 -31.70
CA ASP A 413 0.50 14.00 -32.13
C ASP A 413 -0.67 14.75 -31.49
N PHE A 414 -1.44 15.43 -32.34
CA PHE A 414 -2.68 16.11 -31.95
C PHE A 414 -3.92 15.22 -32.07
N GLY A 415 -3.77 13.93 -32.41
CA GLY A 415 -4.89 12.99 -32.57
C GLY A 415 -5.73 12.80 -31.31
N GLY A 416 -5.12 13.01 -30.13
CA GLY A 416 -5.80 13.01 -28.82
C GLY A 416 -6.36 14.37 -28.40
N ILE A 417 -6.14 15.44 -29.18
CA ILE A 417 -6.48 16.83 -28.83
C ILE A 417 -7.73 17.31 -29.56
N GLN A 418 -8.67 17.88 -28.82
CA GLN A 418 -9.92 18.47 -29.30
C GLN A 418 -9.88 19.99 -29.15
N GLY A 419 -10.79 20.71 -29.81
CA GLY A 419 -10.97 22.17 -29.62
C GLY A 419 -10.01 23.07 -30.41
N LEU A 420 -8.98 22.50 -31.06
CA LEU A 420 -8.07 23.25 -31.92
C LEU A 420 -8.46 23.19 -33.40
N SER A 421 -8.35 24.32 -34.09
CA SER A 421 -8.41 24.37 -35.55
C SER A 421 -7.04 24.02 -36.15
N PRO A 422 -6.98 23.59 -37.43
CA PRO A 422 -5.70 23.36 -38.11
C PRO A 422 -4.74 24.56 -38.05
N ASP A 423 -5.28 25.79 -38.16
CA ASP A 423 -4.48 27.01 -38.06
C ASP A 423 -3.84 27.17 -36.67
N LYS A 424 -4.58 26.86 -35.59
CA LYS A 424 -4.04 26.90 -34.23
C LYS A 424 -2.99 25.81 -34.00
N ILE A 425 -3.17 24.64 -34.59
CA ILE A 425 -2.16 23.57 -34.55
C ILE A 425 -0.87 24.05 -35.24
N ALA A 426 -0.99 24.68 -36.41
CA ALA A 426 0.17 25.25 -37.12
C ALA A 426 0.86 26.37 -36.32
N ASP A 427 0.10 27.24 -35.65
CA ASP A 427 0.64 28.29 -34.78
C ASP A 427 1.42 27.70 -33.58
N LEU A 428 0.92 26.62 -32.98
CA LEU A 428 1.59 25.91 -31.88
C LEU A 428 2.88 25.23 -32.34
N LEU A 429 2.84 24.55 -33.48
CA LEU A 429 4.02 23.91 -34.08
C LEU A 429 5.11 24.95 -34.40
N TYR A 430 4.73 26.08 -34.98
CA TYR A 430 5.63 27.21 -35.22
C TYR A 430 6.21 27.77 -33.93
N LYS A 431 5.37 27.97 -32.90
CA LYS A 431 5.80 28.46 -31.58
C LYS A 431 6.84 27.55 -30.94
N TRP A 432 6.72 26.25 -31.11
CA TRP A 432 7.63 25.25 -30.55
C TRP A 432 8.87 24.99 -31.43
N GLY A 433 9.00 25.68 -32.57
CA GLY A 433 10.15 25.55 -33.48
C GLY A 433 10.22 24.20 -34.20
N ILE A 434 9.06 23.57 -34.45
CA ILE A 434 8.96 22.33 -35.22
C ILE A 434 8.64 22.71 -36.66
N ASP A 435 9.57 22.42 -37.57
CA ASP A 435 9.34 22.61 -39.01
C ASP A 435 8.25 21.66 -39.49
N MET A 436 7.19 22.23 -40.07
CA MET A 436 6.21 21.47 -40.84
C MET A 436 6.80 21.19 -42.22
N ASP A 437 7.73 20.24 -42.29
CA ASP A 437 8.11 19.66 -43.57
C ASP A 437 6.87 18.93 -44.12
N VAL A 438 6.17 19.60 -45.04
CA VAL A 438 4.99 19.11 -45.78
C VAL A 438 5.37 18.00 -46.75
#